data_AF-A0A0F9H7D9-F1
#
_entry.id   AF-A0A0F9H7D9-F1
#
_cell.length_a   1.000
_cell.length_b   1.000
_cell.length_c   1.000
_cell.angle_alpha   90.00
_cell.angle_beta   90.00
_cell.angle_gamma   90.00
#
_symmetry.space_group_name_H-M   'P 1'
#
loop_
_entity.id
_entity.type
_entity.pdbx_description
1 polymer ?
#
loop_
_entity_poly.entity_id
_entity_poly.type
_entity_poly.pdbx_seq_one_letter_code
_entity_poly.pdbx_strand_id
1 'polypeptide(L)'
;VDADVVIADEVDLWKEGVIEKAKERLGSSLYPLFRGFSQPQYPGGPIDQLYEKSDQRHYYVPCGSCGEKQHLLWDENVVFSDDLTNVKIICRKCKQPMDRLAKGEWVAHNRNAYSHGYHISKLYSPRADLEAMARKSVNLTEDGAIQSFYNADLGIPYKPSGTPGLGDYRIEAYPTHQPMAESYLGCDPGKMLHTVVLGRPSYGEPLRLIYWSPLPDFNGSAKTPGLEEIWNEYHPRKGIIDAGGEPRATKTWAMQHYGRVLRWSHRPNKPEPIYPNDSDEVHMERTALLDFLYGTLKRQEVWLPAGIERDFLEHLESNIREIKKDKNGRLIPIYTPQRADHYAFALAFAILAAGFGSTSGQPVVVSRDGAMPVAVQHVGEMDTPVQVSSPLWTSTGGPGRWPRR
;
A
#
# COMPACT_ATOMS: atom_id res chain seq x y z
N VAL A 1 -15.15 -26.76 21.12
CA VAL A 1 -14.17 -26.90 22.21
C VAL A 1 -14.14 -25.56 22.88
N ASP A 2 -14.60 -25.55 24.12
CA ASP A 2 -14.84 -24.32 24.86
C ASP A 2 -13.61 -23.97 25.68
N ALA A 3 -13.43 -22.70 26.00
CA ALA A 3 -12.31 -22.19 26.77
C ALA A 3 -12.76 -21.01 27.63
N ASP A 4 -12.16 -20.87 28.82
CA ASP A 4 -12.29 -19.65 29.62
C ASP A 4 -11.22 -18.60 29.25
N VAL A 5 -10.06 -19.08 28.79
CA VAL A 5 -8.92 -18.23 28.46
C VAL A 5 -8.34 -18.66 27.12
N VAL A 6 -8.15 -17.69 26.23
CA VAL A 6 -7.42 -17.84 24.97
C VAL A 6 -6.20 -16.92 25.02
N ILE A 7 -5.02 -17.54 24.94
CA ILE A 7 -3.73 -16.86 24.81
C ILE A 7 -3.25 -17.11 23.39
N ALA A 8 -3.22 -16.05 22.59
CA ALA A 8 -2.85 -16.10 21.19
C ALA A 8 -1.52 -15.36 21.01
N ASP A 9 -0.47 -16.14 20.73
CA ASP A 9 0.87 -15.64 20.45
C ASP A 9 1.08 -15.47 18.95
N GLU A 10 1.84 -14.44 18.58
CA GLU A 10 2.09 -13.99 17.20
C GLU A 10 0.82 -13.85 16.34
N VAL A 11 -0.18 -13.13 16.84
CA VAL A 11 -1.49 -13.01 16.17
C VAL A 11 -1.42 -12.40 14.77
N ASP A 12 -0.40 -11.60 14.45
CA ASP A 12 -0.21 -11.06 13.09
C ASP A 12 0.20 -12.14 12.08
N LEU A 13 0.74 -13.29 12.54
CA LEU A 13 1.08 -14.42 11.67
C LEU A 13 -0.11 -15.35 11.41
N TRP A 14 -1.24 -15.12 12.08
CA TRP A 14 -2.39 -15.97 11.96
C TRP A 14 -3.14 -15.68 10.66
N LYS A 15 -3.77 -16.71 10.09
CA LYS A 15 -4.64 -16.54 8.93
C LYS A 15 -5.86 -15.71 9.30
N GLU A 16 -6.41 -15.03 8.31
CA GLU A 16 -7.65 -14.27 8.45
C GLU A 16 -8.78 -15.12 9.06
N GLY A 17 -9.54 -14.51 9.98
CA GLY A 17 -10.66 -15.14 10.67
C GLY A 17 -10.30 -16.15 11.77
N VAL A 18 -9.01 -16.48 11.98
CA VAL A 18 -8.61 -17.40 13.05
C VAL A 18 -8.81 -16.78 14.43
N ILE A 19 -8.56 -15.47 14.60
CA ILE A 19 -8.80 -14.76 15.87
C ILE A 19 -10.27 -14.85 16.26
N GLU A 20 -11.17 -14.66 15.31
CA GLU A 20 -12.62 -14.66 15.55
C GLU A 20 -13.11 -16.05 15.95
N LYS A 21 -12.65 -17.08 15.23
CA LYS A 21 -12.89 -18.49 15.61
C LYS A 21 -12.29 -18.85 16.97
N ALA A 22 -11.17 -18.24 17.36
CA ALA A 22 -10.58 -18.46 18.68
C ALA A 22 -11.45 -17.80 19.77
N LYS A 23 -11.97 -16.60 19.53
CA LYS A 23 -12.90 -15.92 20.44
C LYS A 23 -14.24 -16.64 20.57
N GLU A 24 -14.74 -17.29 19.53
CA GLU A 24 -15.97 -18.12 19.61
C GLU A 24 -15.89 -19.20 20.69
N ARG A 25 -14.69 -19.73 20.97
CA ARG A 25 -14.47 -20.72 22.03
C ARG A 25 -14.75 -20.18 23.43
N LEU A 26 -14.70 -18.87 23.60
CA LEU A 26 -14.98 -18.19 24.86
C LEU A 26 -16.49 -18.04 25.12
N GLY A 27 -17.35 -18.41 24.16
CA GLY A 27 -18.78 -18.09 24.18
C GLY A 27 -19.59 -18.72 25.32
N SER A 28 -19.11 -19.81 25.92
CA SER A 28 -19.75 -20.46 27.08
C SER A 28 -19.12 -20.11 28.42
N SER A 29 -18.05 -19.30 28.43
CA SER A 29 -17.37 -18.90 29.67
C SER A 29 -18.15 -17.79 30.39
N LEU A 30 -18.24 -17.91 31.72
CA LEU A 30 -18.76 -16.84 32.58
C LEU A 30 -17.80 -15.66 32.71
N TYR A 31 -16.49 -15.89 32.52
CA TYR A 31 -15.43 -14.90 32.68
C TYR A 31 -14.39 -15.02 31.55
N PRO A 32 -14.81 -14.75 30.29
CA PRO A 32 -13.97 -14.97 29.13
C PRO A 32 -12.77 -14.01 29.12
N LEU A 33 -11.57 -14.54 28.87
CA LEU A 33 -10.35 -13.75 28.71
C LEU A 33 -9.65 -14.09 27.40
N PHE A 34 -9.58 -13.10 26.51
CA PHE A 34 -8.72 -13.15 25.33
C PHE A 34 -7.47 -12.30 25.55
N ARG A 35 -6.29 -12.85 25.25
CA ARG A 35 -5.02 -12.12 25.22
C ARG A 35 -4.29 -12.40 23.91
N GLY A 36 -4.08 -11.37 23.12
CA GLY A 36 -3.27 -11.42 21.89
C GLY A 36 -1.92 -10.74 22.11
N PHE A 37 -0.86 -11.35 21.58
CA PHE A 37 0.49 -10.82 21.56
C PHE A 37 1.04 -10.91 20.13
N SER A 38 1.78 -9.89 19.69
CA SER A 38 2.53 -9.93 18.43
C SER A 38 3.51 -8.77 18.39
N GLN A 39 4.50 -8.89 17.50
CA GLN A 39 5.20 -7.72 16.95
C GLN A 39 4.35 -7.13 15.82
N PRO A 40 3.87 -5.88 15.93
CA PRO A 40 2.99 -5.29 14.92
C PRO A 40 3.70 -5.26 13.57
N GLN A 41 3.15 -5.97 12.59
CA GLN A 41 3.78 -6.05 11.27
C GLN A 41 3.56 -4.79 10.44
N TYR A 42 2.31 -4.33 10.40
CA TYR A 42 1.86 -3.27 9.52
C TYR A 42 0.74 -2.46 10.19
N PRO A 43 0.56 -1.18 9.81
CA PRO A 43 -0.59 -0.40 10.25
C PRO A 43 -1.90 -1.06 9.81
N GLY A 44 -2.86 -1.19 10.73
CA GLY A 44 -4.12 -1.90 10.49
C GLY A 44 -3.99 -3.42 10.49
N GLY A 45 -2.84 -4.00 10.88
CA GLY A 45 -2.69 -5.45 11.09
C GLY A 45 -3.48 -5.96 12.30
N PRO A 46 -3.59 -7.29 12.50
CA PRO A 46 -4.38 -7.88 13.58
C PRO A 46 -4.08 -7.36 15.00
N ILE A 47 -2.82 -7.31 15.44
CA ILE A 47 -2.50 -6.79 16.78
C ILE A 47 -2.70 -5.28 16.87
N ASP A 48 -2.44 -4.56 15.77
CA ASP A 48 -2.57 -3.12 15.69
C ASP A 48 -4.04 -2.70 15.83
N GLN A 49 -4.95 -3.36 15.11
CA GLN A 49 -6.39 -3.17 15.27
C GLN A 49 -6.90 -3.50 16.69
N LEU A 50 -6.36 -4.55 17.32
CA LEU A 50 -6.70 -4.88 18.71
C LEU A 50 -6.21 -3.78 19.67
N TYR A 51 -5.02 -3.23 19.42
CA TYR A 51 -4.44 -2.15 20.19
C TYR A 51 -5.20 -0.82 20.00
N GLU A 52 -5.54 -0.44 18.77
CA GLU A 52 -6.32 0.77 18.45
C GLU A 52 -7.68 0.76 19.17
N LYS A 53 -8.35 -0.39 19.23
CA LYS A 53 -9.63 -0.58 19.94
C LYS A 53 -9.52 -0.64 21.46
N SER A 54 -8.30 -0.69 22.00
CA SER A 54 -8.03 -0.80 23.43
C SER A 54 -7.78 0.56 24.10
N ASP A 55 -7.43 0.54 25.39
CA ASP A 55 -7.07 1.74 26.15
C ASP A 55 -5.67 2.31 25.88
N GLN A 56 -4.92 1.66 24.98
CA GLN A 56 -3.64 2.13 24.41
C GLN A 56 -2.64 2.59 25.48
N ARG A 57 -2.17 1.65 26.31
CA ARG A 57 -1.24 1.94 27.41
C ARG A 57 0.20 2.01 26.93
N HIS A 58 0.85 3.07 27.36
CA HIS A 58 2.29 3.26 27.24
C HIS A 58 2.93 3.27 28.63
N TYR A 59 4.16 2.76 28.74
CA TYR A 59 4.92 2.81 29.97
C TYR A 59 5.69 4.13 30.07
N TYR A 60 5.45 4.90 31.13
CA TYR A 60 6.06 6.20 31.35
C TYR A 60 7.11 6.12 32.44
N VAL A 61 8.36 6.46 32.11
CA VAL A 61 9.49 6.44 33.04
C VAL A 61 9.80 7.86 33.51
N PRO A 62 9.93 8.12 34.83
CA PRO A 62 10.27 9.43 35.36
C PRO A 62 11.76 9.75 35.16
N CYS A 63 12.06 10.97 34.72
CA CYS A 63 13.43 11.47 34.69
C CYS A 63 13.93 11.78 36.10
N GLY A 64 15.05 11.17 36.51
CA GLY A 64 15.66 11.41 37.82
C GLY A 64 16.15 12.86 38.05
N SER A 65 16.38 13.64 37.00
CA SER A 65 16.87 15.03 37.11
C SER A 65 15.76 16.07 37.18
N CYS A 66 14.68 15.91 36.40
CA CYS A 66 13.63 16.94 36.29
C CYS A 66 12.22 16.45 36.61
N GLY A 67 12.03 15.16 36.88
CA GLY A 67 10.74 14.55 37.22
C GLY A 67 9.78 14.33 36.04
N GLU A 68 10.14 14.74 34.81
CA GLU A 68 9.32 14.52 33.62
C GLU A 68 9.07 13.02 33.41
N LYS A 69 7.80 12.61 33.41
CA LYS A 69 7.37 11.25 33.04
C LYS A 69 7.20 11.18 31.54
N GLN A 70 7.88 10.25 30.88
CA GLN A 70 7.85 10.14 29.42
C GLN A 70 7.79 8.68 28.94
N HIS A 71 7.03 8.46 27.87
CA HIS A 71 7.16 7.27 27.05
C HIS A 71 8.42 7.44 26.18
N LEU A 72 9.35 6.50 26.29
CA LEU A 72 10.58 6.45 25.52
C LEU A 72 10.27 6.24 24.04
N LEU A 73 10.61 7.23 23.23
CA LEU A 73 10.60 7.19 21.77
C LEU A 73 12.03 7.21 21.26
N TRP A 74 12.30 6.46 20.19
CA TRP A 74 13.65 6.36 19.63
C TRP A 74 14.23 7.75 19.31
N ASP A 75 13.49 8.55 18.55
CA ASP A 75 13.96 9.85 18.05
C ASP A 75 14.04 10.94 19.14
N GLU A 76 13.27 10.83 20.22
CA GLU A 76 13.25 11.84 21.29
C GLU A 76 14.22 11.54 22.44
N ASN A 77 14.47 10.25 22.68
CA ASN A 77 15.14 9.77 23.89
C ASN A 77 16.48 9.09 23.62
N VAL A 78 16.79 8.67 22.40
CA VAL A 78 18.05 7.99 22.10
C VAL A 78 18.99 8.95 21.40
N VAL A 79 20.19 9.08 21.95
CA VAL A 79 21.29 9.81 21.30
C VAL A 79 22.52 8.92 21.22
N PHE A 80 23.28 9.04 20.15
CA PHE A 80 24.50 8.27 19.94
C PHE A 80 25.56 9.09 19.22
N SER A 81 26.82 8.74 19.46
CA SER A 81 27.97 9.32 18.77
C SER A 81 28.07 8.83 17.31
N ASP A 82 28.83 9.54 16.48
CA ASP A 82 29.00 9.22 15.06
C ASP A 82 29.58 7.81 14.82
N ASP A 83 30.40 7.30 15.75
CA ASP A 83 30.97 5.95 15.71
C ASP A 83 30.02 4.86 16.27
N LEU A 84 28.84 5.26 16.75
CA LEU A 84 27.76 4.41 17.26
C LEU A 84 28.11 3.58 18.50
N THR A 85 29.20 3.91 19.20
CA THR A 85 29.66 3.19 20.39
C THR A 85 29.12 3.79 21.69
N ASN A 86 28.65 5.03 21.66
CA ASN A 86 28.17 5.71 22.86
C ASN A 86 26.68 6.05 22.75
N VAL A 87 25.83 5.05 22.98
CA VAL A 87 24.37 5.21 22.96
C VAL A 87 23.84 5.52 24.36
N LYS A 88 23.10 6.63 24.50
CA LYS A 88 22.52 7.08 25.76
C LYS A 88 21.02 7.29 25.63
N ILE A 89 20.31 6.97 26.70
CA ILE A 89 18.94 7.43 26.89
C ILE A 89 18.96 8.77 27.61
N ILE A 90 18.27 9.75 27.04
CA ILE A 90 18.15 11.10 27.57
C ILE A 90 16.69 11.46 27.81
N CYS A 91 16.45 12.41 28.71
CA CYS A 91 15.13 12.99 28.88
C CYS A 91 14.80 13.95 27.72
N ARG A 92 13.61 13.81 27.12
CA ARG A 92 13.15 14.69 26.04
C ARG A 92 13.11 16.17 26.42
N LYS A 93 12.87 16.48 27.72
CA LYS A 93 12.72 17.83 28.28
C LYS A 93 14.05 18.47 28.67
N CYS A 94 14.78 17.89 29.62
CA CYS A 94 16.02 18.49 30.15
C CYS A 94 17.31 17.99 29.45
N LYS A 95 17.19 17.02 28.53
CA LYS A 95 18.29 16.40 27.78
C LYS A 95 19.38 15.71 28.64
N GLN A 96 19.18 15.61 29.95
CA GLN A 96 20.08 14.88 30.85
C GLN A 96 19.93 13.36 30.66
N PRO A 97 21.02 12.58 30.89
CA PRO A 97 20.96 11.13 30.90
C PRO A 97 19.89 10.62 31.86
N MET A 98 19.20 9.56 31.46
CA MET A 98 18.08 9.00 32.21
C MET A 98 18.23 7.49 32.35
N ASP A 99 17.89 6.98 33.54
CA ASP A 99 17.71 5.55 33.75
C ASP A 99 16.37 5.11 33.14
N ARG A 100 16.46 4.43 31.99
CA ARG A 100 15.31 3.87 31.26
C ARG A 100 14.60 2.74 32.02
N LEU A 101 15.23 2.18 33.05
CA LEU A 101 14.69 1.08 33.87
C LEU A 101 14.13 1.57 35.22
N ALA A 102 14.10 2.88 35.44
CA ALA A 102 13.49 3.45 36.63
C ALA A 102 12.01 3.06 36.73
N LYS A 103 11.49 3.01 37.96
CA LYS A 103 10.10 2.61 38.24
C LYS A 103 9.12 3.60 37.60
N GLY A 104 8.55 3.19 36.47
CA GLY A 104 7.52 3.92 35.74
C GLY A 104 6.10 3.43 36.04
N GLU A 105 5.16 3.95 35.28
CA GLU A 105 3.74 3.61 35.36
C GLU A 105 3.12 3.43 33.96
N TRP A 106 2.13 2.56 33.86
CA TRP A 106 1.33 2.43 32.65
C TRP A 106 0.27 3.53 32.61
N VAL A 107 0.24 4.30 31.53
CA VAL A 107 -0.73 5.38 31.31
C VAL A 107 -1.58 5.04 30.10
N ALA A 108 -2.89 4.98 30.29
CA ALA A 108 -3.87 4.75 29.22
C ALA A 108 -4.15 6.03 28.43
N HIS A 109 -4.09 5.94 27.11
CA HIS A 109 -4.37 7.03 26.17
C HIS A 109 -5.81 7.01 25.65
N ASN A 110 -6.53 5.89 25.80
CA ASN A 110 -7.94 5.77 25.45
C ASN A 110 -8.74 5.19 26.62
N ARG A 111 -8.95 5.99 27.68
CA ARG A 111 -9.52 5.53 28.96
C ARG A 111 -10.95 4.97 28.90
N ASN A 112 -11.66 5.21 27.80
CA ASN A 112 -13.04 4.77 27.61
C ASN A 112 -13.13 3.41 26.90
N ALA A 113 -12.01 2.85 26.44
CA ALA A 113 -12.01 1.55 25.81
C ALA A 113 -12.34 0.44 26.81
N TYR A 114 -13.02 -0.59 26.30
CA TYR A 114 -13.43 -1.74 27.09
C TYR A 114 -12.25 -2.68 27.42
N SER A 115 -11.26 -2.76 26.53
CA SER A 115 -10.11 -3.66 26.65
C SER A 115 -8.83 -2.93 27.02
N HIS A 116 -7.92 -3.65 27.67
CA HIS A 116 -6.57 -3.17 27.91
C HIS A 116 -5.64 -3.53 26.76
N GLY A 117 -4.86 -2.57 26.26
CA GLY A 117 -3.79 -2.82 25.31
C GLY A 117 -2.50 -2.16 25.76
N TYR A 118 -1.38 -2.81 25.44
CA TYR A 118 -0.07 -2.41 25.93
C TYR A 118 0.90 -2.39 24.77
N HIS A 119 1.61 -1.29 24.61
CA HIS A 119 2.73 -1.18 23.70
C HIS A 119 4.03 -1.12 24.49
N ILE A 120 5.03 -1.91 24.08
CA ILE A 120 6.34 -1.93 24.72
C ILE A 120 7.44 -2.06 23.67
N SER A 121 8.36 -1.10 23.69
CA SER A 121 9.60 -1.14 22.91
C SER A 121 10.68 -1.96 23.64
N LYS A 122 11.63 -2.50 22.87
CA LYS A 122 12.88 -3.06 23.41
C LYS A 122 13.68 -2.05 24.25
N LEU A 123 13.46 -0.74 24.08
CA LEU A 123 14.03 0.31 24.93
C LEU A 123 13.72 0.13 26.43
N TYR A 124 12.70 -0.63 26.80
CA TYR A 124 12.37 -0.95 28.19
C TYR A 124 12.97 -2.27 28.68
N SER A 125 13.62 -3.05 27.81
CA SER A 125 14.21 -4.33 28.19
C SER A 125 15.59 -4.15 28.83
N PRO A 126 15.85 -4.67 30.04
CA PRO A 126 17.18 -4.60 30.65
C PRO A 126 18.26 -5.33 29.84
N ARG A 127 17.86 -6.21 28.93
CA ARG A 127 18.75 -6.97 28.03
C ARG A 127 18.91 -6.33 26.65
N ALA A 128 18.36 -5.14 26.43
CA ALA A 128 18.50 -4.43 25.17
C ALA A 128 19.95 -3.99 24.94
N ASP A 129 20.49 -4.38 23.80
CA ASP A 129 21.75 -3.86 23.27
C ASP A 129 21.45 -2.58 22.48
N LEU A 130 21.69 -1.43 23.12
CA LEU A 130 21.41 -0.12 22.53
C LEU A 130 22.37 0.22 21.38
N GLU A 131 23.62 -0.25 21.43
CA GLU A 131 24.59 -0.08 20.34
C GLU A 131 24.15 -0.86 19.10
N ALA A 132 23.73 -2.12 19.27
CA ALA A 132 23.20 -2.90 18.16
C ALA A 132 21.95 -2.26 17.56
N MET A 133 21.05 -1.72 18.39
CA MET A 133 19.88 -0.97 17.91
C MET A 133 20.32 0.29 17.14
N ALA A 134 21.30 1.05 17.62
CA ALA A 134 21.82 2.23 16.94
C ALA A 134 22.47 1.88 15.59
N ARG A 135 23.31 0.84 15.54
CA ARG A 135 23.89 0.31 14.29
C ARG A 135 22.82 -0.12 13.29
N LYS A 136 21.76 -0.77 13.77
CA LYS A 136 20.63 -1.15 12.92
C LYS A 136 19.87 0.07 12.41
N SER A 137 19.67 1.10 13.23
CA SER A 137 18.93 2.31 12.87
C SER A 137 19.59 3.14 11.75
N VAL A 138 20.91 3.04 11.57
CA VAL A 138 21.64 3.79 10.53
C VAL A 138 21.99 2.95 9.30
N ASN A 139 22.08 1.62 9.43
CA ASN A 139 22.36 0.70 8.32
C ASN A 139 21.07 0.18 7.67
N LEU A 140 20.14 1.10 7.44
CA LEU A 140 18.81 0.84 6.91
C LEU A 140 18.83 0.93 5.38
N THR A 141 19.51 -0.01 4.71
CA THR A 141 19.66 0.00 3.25
C THR A 141 18.63 -0.85 2.50
N GLU A 142 17.94 -1.75 3.21
CA GLU A 142 16.93 -2.65 2.65
C GLU A 142 15.62 -2.53 3.44
N ASP A 143 14.47 -2.53 2.76
CA ASP A 143 13.15 -2.36 3.39
C ASP A 143 12.90 -3.37 4.53
N GLY A 144 13.39 -4.61 4.41
CA GLY A 144 13.26 -5.63 5.45
C GLY A 144 14.04 -5.32 6.73
N ALA A 145 15.21 -4.70 6.61
CA ALA A 145 16.00 -4.26 7.77
C ALA A 145 15.31 -3.10 8.50
N ILE A 146 14.69 -2.18 7.74
CA ILE A 146 13.90 -1.07 8.28
C ILE A 146 12.70 -1.61 9.03
N GLN A 147 11.89 -2.44 8.36
CA GLN A 147 10.71 -3.04 8.96
C GLN A 147 11.06 -3.80 10.24
N SER A 148 12.13 -4.59 10.23
CA SER A 148 12.57 -5.32 11.42
C SER A 148 12.95 -4.39 12.57
N PHE A 149 13.55 -3.23 12.31
CA PHE A 149 13.90 -2.27 13.35
C PHE A 149 12.65 -1.69 14.02
N TYR A 150 11.70 -1.19 13.22
CA TYR A 150 10.46 -0.63 13.76
C TYR A 150 9.61 -1.70 14.48
N ASN A 151 9.37 -2.84 13.84
CA ASN A 151 8.43 -3.83 14.36
C ASN A 151 9.01 -4.58 15.57
N ALA A 152 10.24 -5.09 15.46
CA ALA A 152 10.81 -5.98 16.47
C ALA A 152 11.59 -5.24 17.57
N ASP A 153 12.25 -4.11 17.26
CA ASP A 153 12.98 -3.35 18.26
C ASP A 153 12.12 -2.22 18.87
N LEU A 154 11.33 -1.50 18.05
CA LEU A 154 10.49 -0.41 18.57
C LEU A 154 9.08 -0.86 18.96
N GLY A 155 8.57 -1.96 18.42
CA GLY A 155 7.19 -2.39 18.64
C GLY A 155 6.18 -1.55 17.87
N ILE A 156 6.61 -0.88 16.80
CA ILE A 156 5.80 0.06 16.01
C ILE A 156 5.51 -0.57 14.65
N PRO A 157 4.26 -0.55 14.15
CA PRO A 157 3.96 -1.01 12.80
C PRO A 157 4.70 -0.17 11.75
N TYR A 158 5.34 -0.84 10.79
CA TYR A 158 6.06 -0.19 9.70
C TYR A 158 5.39 -0.42 8.35
N LYS A 159 5.31 0.64 7.54
CA LYS A 159 4.82 0.59 6.17
C LYS A 159 6.02 0.70 5.20
N PRO A 160 6.34 -0.35 4.42
CA PRO A 160 7.46 -0.35 3.48
C PRO A 160 7.39 0.78 2.45
N SER A 161 8.56 1.26 2.05
CA SER A 161 8.69 2.26 0.99
C SER A 161 8.18 1.67 -0.34
N GLY A 162 7.37 2.44 -1.07
CA GLY A 162 6.68 1.96 -2.28
C GLY A 162 5.25 1.45 -2.06
N THR A 163 4.81 1.34 -0.80
CA THR A 163 3.40 1.15 -0.48
C THR A 163 2.63 2.46 -0.67
N PRO A 164 1.48 2.47 -1.37
CA PRO A 164 0.69 3.67 -1.65
C PRO A 164 0.26 4.40 -0.37
N GLY A 165 0.48 5.72 -0.29
CA GLY A 165 0.00 6.58 0.78
C GLY A 165 -0.77 7.80 0.26
N LEU A 166 -1.48 8.50 1.15
CA LEU A 166 -2.30 9.67 0.82
C LEU A 166 -1.60 10.74 -0.04
N GLY A 167 -0.27 10.89 0.09
CA GLY A 167 0.53 11.84 -0.68
C GLY A 167 0.82 11.41 -2.13
N ASP A 168 0.51 10.17 -2.51
CA ASP A 168 0.79 9.62 -3.83
C ASP A 168 -0.32 9.93 -4.87
N TYR A 169 -1.44 10.52 -4.43
CA TYR A 169 -2.63 10.71 -5.26
C TYR A 169 -2.92 12.20 -5.49
N ARG A 170 -3.43 12.54 -6.68
CA ARG A 170 -3.91 13.88 -6.97
C ARG A 170 -5.36 14.02 -6.50
N ILE A 171 -5.59 14.88 -5.52
CA ILE A 171 -6.93 15.22 -5.01
C ILE A 171 -7.30 16.63 -5.47
N GLU A 172 -8.42 16.78 -6.16
CA GLU A 172 -8.86 18.06 -6.76
C GLU A 172 -10.35 18.32 -6.58
N ALA A 173 -10.73 19.60 -6.59
CA ALA A 173 -12.14 19.99 -6.57
C ALA A 173 -12.71 19.97 -8.00
N TYR A 174 -13.67 19.09 -8.25
CA TYR A 174 -14.45 19.05 -9.49
C TYR A 174 -15.83 18.42 -9.20
N PRO A 175 -16.84 18.65 -10.06
CA PRO A 175 -18.16 18.08 -9.81
C PRO A 175 -18.16 16.57 -10.02
N THR A 176 -18.71 15.86 -9.05
CA THR A 176 -18.90 14.40 -9.02
C THR A 176 -20.37 14.06 -9.24
N HIS A 177 -20.68 12.77 -9.34
CA HIS A 177 -22.03 12.21 -9.50
C HIS A 177 -22.77 12.73 -10.74
N GLN A 178 -22.02 12.88 -11.84
CA GLN A 178 -22.57 13.25 -13.14
C GLN A 178 -21.73 12.61 -14.26
N PRO A 179 -22.36 12.20 -15.38
CA PRO A 179 -21.64 11.63 -16.51
C PRO A 179 -20.65 12.62 -17.14
N MET A 180 -19.56 12.10 -17.72
CA MET A 180 -18.60 12.87 -18.53
C MET A 180 -18.60 12.39 -19.98
N ALA A 181 -17.85 13.06 -20.86
CA ALA A 181 -17.81 12.77 -22.30
C ALA A 181 -17.41 11.31 -22.61
N GLU A 182 -16.52 10.74 -21.79
CA GLU A 182 -16.26 9.31 -21.76
C GLU A 182 -16.31 8.82 -20.32
N SER A 183 -16.95 7.69 -20.10
CA SER A 183 -17.00 7.04 -18.78
C SER A 183 -16.50 5.60 -18.87
N TYR A 184 -15.91 5.09 -17.80
CA TYR A 184 -15.41 3.72 -17.69
C TYR A 184 -15.75 3.17 -16.30
N LEU A 185 -16.27 1.96 -16.24
CA LEU A 185 -16.75 1.36 -15.00
C LEU A 185 -15.82 0.25 -14.51
N GLY A 186 -15.63 0.19 -13.20
CA GLY A 186 -14.99 -0.92 -12.52
C GLY A 186 -15.83 -1.39 -11.34
N CYS A 187 -15.97 -2.69 -11.17
CA CYS A 187 -16.76 -3.28 -10.09
C CYS A 187 -16.02 -4.46 -9.46
N ASP A 188 -15.90 -4.44 -8.13
CA ASP A 188 -15.40 -5.57 -7.33
C ASP A 188 -16.53 -6.17 -6.47
N PRO A 189 -17.12 -7.31 -6.88
CA PRO A 189 -18.20 -7.95 -6.15
C PRO A 189 -17.70 -8.67 -4.89
N GLY A 190 -18.24 -8.27 -3.73
CA GLY A 190 -18.08 -8.97 -2.45
C GLY A 190 -19.44 -9.21 -1.79
N LYS A 191 -19.58 -8.87 -0.51
CA LYS A 191 -20.90 -8.78 0.15
C LYS A 191 -21.78 -7.68 -0.45
N MET A 192 -21.13 -6.62 -0.94
CA MET A 192 -21.69 -5.51 -1.69
C MET A 192 -20.88 -5.39 -3.00
N LEU A 193 -21.45 -4.77 -4.02
CA LEU A 193 -20.76 -4.49 -5.28
C LEU A 193 -20.06 -3.12 -5.19
N HIS A 194 -18.77 -3.12 -4.85
CA HIS A 194 -18.01 -1.87 -4.80
C HIS A 194 -17.78 -1.39 -6.22
N THR A 195 -18.44 -0.29 -6.57
CA THR A 195 -18.52 0.19 -7.94
C THR A 195 -17.89 1.56 -8.05
N VAL A 196 -17.09 1.75 -9.09
CA VAL A 196 -16.39 2.99 -9.42
C VAL A 196 -16.67 3.34 -10.89
N VAL A 197 -16.90 4.63 -11.15
CA VAL A 197 -16.89 5.17 -12.52
C VAL A 197 -15.84 6.26 -12.64
N LEU A 198 -14.97 6.10 -13.63
CA LEU A 198 -14.04 7.13 -14.08
C LEU A 198 -14.62 7.88 -15.28
N GLY A 199 -14.58 9.20 -15.23
CA GLY A 199 -14.97 10.09 -16.30
C GLY A 199 -13.76 10.76 -16.94
N ARG A 200 -13.82 10.99 -18.25
CA ARG A 200 -12.88 11.85 -18.98
C ARG A 200 -13.63 13.06 -19.54
N PRO A 201 -13.28 14.29 -19.13
CA PRO A 201 -13.93 15.50 -19.64
C PRO A 201 -13.70 15.70 -21.14
N SER A 202 -12.49 15.41 -21.62
CA SER A 202 -12.09 15.57 -23.02
C SER A 202 -10.87 14.71 -23.34
N TYR A 203 -10.67 14.37 -24.62
CA TYR A 203 -9.56 13.52 -25.06
C TYR A 203 -8.20 14.09 -24.61
N GLY A 204 -7.35 13.25 -24.04
CA GLY A 204 -6.04 13.64 -23.51
C GLY A 204 -6.07 14.27 -22.11
N GLU A 205 -7.24 14.55 -21.54
CA GLU A 205 -7.33 14.95 -20.13
C GLU A 205 -7.23 13.74 -19.17
N PRO A 206 -6.70 13.96 -17.95
CA PRO A 206 -6.72 12.97 -16.88
C PRO A 206 -8.14 12.46 -16.59
N LEU A 207 -8.21 11.18 -16.20
CA LEU A 207 -9.44 10.57 -15.72
C LEU A 207 -9.80 11.17 -14.36
N ARG A 208 -11.09 11.30 -14.09
CA ARG A 208 -11.63 11.81 -12.83
C ARG A 208 -12.53 10.75 -12.22
N LEU A 209 -12.35 10.44 -10.94
CA LEU A 209 -13.32 9.62 -10.23
C LEU A 209 -14.63 10.40 -10.07
N ILE A 210 -15.67 9.98 -10.79
CA ILE A 210 -16.97 10.67 -10.85
C ILE A 210 -18.08 9.95 -10.08
N TYR A 211 -17.93 8.66 -9.79
CA TYR A 211 -18.87 7.90 -8.97
C TYR A 211 -18.13 6.82 -8.17
N TRP A 212 -18.48 6.65 -6.91
CA TRP A 212 -18.05 5.53 -6.07
C TRP A 212 -19.14 5.21 -5.05
N SER A 213 -19.52 3.95 -4.93
CA SER A 213 -20.48 3.51 -3.90
C SER A 213 -20.43 1.99 -3.74
N PRO A 214 -20.72 1.44 -2.55
CA PRO A 214 -21.02 0.03 -2.39
C PRO A 214 -22.50 -0.18 -2.75
N LEU A 215 -22.79 -0.93 -3.80
CA LEU A 215 -24.17 -1.23 -4.23
C LEU A 215 -24.65 -2.55 -3.63
N PRO A 216 -25.94 -2.67 -3.27
CA PRO A 216 -26.46 -3.89 -2.64
C PRO A 216 -26.48 -5.08 -3.60
N ASP A 217 -26.79 -4.85 -4.87
CA ASP A 217 -26.92 -5.88 -5.90
C ASP A 217 -26.92 -5.26 -7.32
N PHE A 218 -27.18 -6.09 -8.33
CA PHE A 218 -27.17 -5.69 -9.74
C PHE A 218 -28.38 -4.86 -10.17
N ASN A 219 -29.56 -5.08 -9.56
CA ASN A 219 -30.84 -4.53 -10.02
C ASN A 219 -31.35 -3.36 -9.17
N GLY A 220 -30.89 -3.25 -7.93
CA GLY A 220 -31.29 -2.19 -7.01
C GLY A 220 -32.63 -2.44 -6.32
N SER A 221 -33.09 -1.39 -5.65
CA SER A 221 -34.40 -1.28 -5.02
C SER A 221 -34.96 0.12 -5.20
N ALA A 222 -36.23 0.33 -4.85
CA ALA A 222 -36.84 1.67 -4.90
C ALA A 222 -36.11 2.74 -4.05
N LYS A 223 -35.21 2.34 -3.14
CA LYS A 223 -34.47 3.26 -2.25
C LYS A 223 -32.97 3.33 -2.55
N THR A 224 -32.42 2.36 -3.28
CA THR A 224 -30.97 2.20 -3.45
C THR A 224 -30.68 1.70 -4.87
N PRO A 225 -29.85 2.40 -5.65
CA PRO A 225 -29.60 2.01 -7.03
C PRO A 225 -28.86 0.68 -7.12
N GLY A 226 -29.15 -0.09 -8.17
CA GLY A 226 -28.37 -1.25 -8.56
C GLY A 226 -27.22 -0.91 -9.51
N LEU A 227 -26.34 -1.89 -9.77
CA LEU A 227 -25.26 -1.73 -10.76
C LEU A 227 -25.79 -1.36 -12.17
N GLU A 228 -26.94 -1.92 -12.56
CA GLU A 228 -27.58 -1.65 -13.85
C GLU A 228 -28.06 -0.20 -13.97
N GLU A 229 -28.56 0.40 -12.88
CA GLU A 229 -28.94 1.81 -12.86
C GLU A 229 -27.72 2.70 -13.06
N ILE A 230 -26.61 2.41 -12.37
CA ILE A 230 -25.35 3.16 -12.54
C ILE A 230 -24.79 3.00 -13.95
N TRP A 231 -24.86 1.81 -14.54
CA TRP A 231 -24.46 1.59 -15.92
C TRP A 231 -25.28 2.44 -16.91
N ASN A 232 -26.60 2.47 -16.71
CA ASN A 232 -27.50 3.25 -17.55
C ASN A 232 -27.44 4.75 -17.29
N GLU A 233 -27.06 5.20 -16.09
CA GLU A 233 -26.89 6.63 -15.78
C GLU A 233 -25.60 7.17 -16.41
N TYR A 234 -24.46 6.50 -16.19
CA TYR A 234 -23.14 6.99 -16.59
C TYR A 234 -22.74 6.62 -18.02
N HIS A 235 -23.50 5.75 -18.67
CA HIS A 235 -23.25 5.23 -20.02
C HIS A 235 -21.79 4.84 -20.29
N PRO A 236 -21.12 4.01 -19.46
CA PRO A 236 -19.70 3.73 -19.60
C PRO A 236 -19.35 3.08 -20.95
N ARG A 237 -18.32 3.56 -21.64
CA ARG A 237 -17.86 2.98 -22.92
C ARG A 237 -17.47 1.52 -22.75
N LYS A 238 -16.73 1.23 -21.67
CA LYS A 238 -16.36 -0.11 -21.23
C LYS A 238 -16.50 -0.26 -19.72
N GLY A 239 -16.71 -1.49 -19.28
CA GLY A 239 -16.70 -1.89 -17.88
C GLY A 239 -15.84 -3.12 -17.63
N ILE A 240 -15.26 -3.22 -16.44
CA ILE A 240 -14.63 -4.46 -15.96
C ILE A 240 -15.22 -4.84 -14.60
N ILE A 241 -15.57 -6.11 -14.44
CA ILE A 241 -16.06 -6.69 -13.18
C ILE A 241 -15.22 -7.90 -12.78
N ASP A 242 -14.91 -8.07 -11.50
CA ASP A 242 -14.24 -9.30 -11.04
C ASP A 242 -15.15 -10.53 -11.24
N ALA A 243 -14.62 -11.58 -11.88
CA ALA A 243 -15.29 -12.87 -12.04
C ALA A 243 -15.37 -13.69 -10.73
N GLY A 244 -14.57 -13.33 -9.72
CA GLY A 244 -14.45 -14.03 -8.43
C GLY A 244 -15.64 -13.88 -7.49
N GLY A 245 -16.56 -12.94 -7.76
CA GLY A 245 -17.85 -12.81 -7.07
C GLY A 245 -18.80 -13.98 -7.34
N GLU A 246 -20.11 -13.79 -7.18
CA GLU A 246 -21.09 -14.82 -7.57
C GLU A 246 -20.97 -15.09 -9.09
N PRO A 247 -20.46 -16.27 -9.52
CA PRO A 247 -20.02 -16.43 -10.91
C PRO A 247 -21.16 -16.36 -11.92
N ARG A 248 -22.38 -16.73 -11.51
CA ARG A 248 -23.57 -16.68 -12.37
C ARG A 248 -24.07 -15.26 -12.56
N ALA A 249 -24.13 -14.46 -11.49
CA ALA A 249 -24.61 -13.08 -11.55
C ALA A 249 -23.66 -12.20 -12.38
N THR A 250 -22.34 -12.26 -12.08
CA THR A 250 -21.32 -11.51 -12.83
C THR A 250 -21.28 -11.89 -14.31
N LYS A 251 -21.45 -13.18 -14.64
CA LYS A 251 -21.53 -13.67 -16.02
C LYS A 251 -22.79 -13.19 -16.74
N THR A 252 -23.95 -13.29 -16.08
CA THR A 252 -25.24 -12.88 -16.68
C THR A 252 -25.23 -11.39 -17.00
N TRP A 253 -24.74 -10.56 -16.07
CA TRP A 253 -24.65 -9.12 -16.28
C TRP A 253 -23.65 -8.74 -17.38
N ALA A 254 -22.47 -9.37 -17.42
CA ALA A 254 -21.52 -9.14 -18.51
C ALA A 254 -22.10 -9.53 -19.89
N MET A 255 -22.86 -10.63 -19.97
CA MET A 255 -23.53 -11.06 -21.20
C MET A 255 -24.64 -10.10 -21.66
N GLN A 256 -25.33 -9.43 -20.73
CA GLN A 256 -26.31 -8.38 -21.07
C GLN A 256 -25.65 -7.18 -21.76
N HIS A 257 -24.38 -6.92 -21.43
CA HIS A 257 -23.57 -5.82 -21.97
C HIS A 257 -22.41 -6.34 -22.84
N TYR A 258 -22.70 -7.39 -23.63
CA TYR A 258 -21.75 -8.07 -24.50
C TYR A 258 -20.91 -7.09 -25.33
N GLY A 259 -19.60 -7.32 -25.38
CA GLY A 259 -18.64 -6.45 -26.11
C GLY A 259 -18.30 -5.12 -25.42
N ARG A 260 -18.99 -4.75 -24.33
CA ARG A 260 -18.68 -3.54 -23.52
C ARG A 260 -18.21 -3.87 -22.12
N VAL A 261 -18.64 -4.98 -21.54
CA VAL A 261 -18.23 -5.44 -20.20
C VAL A 261 -17.32 -6.65 -20.31
N LEU A 262 -16.16 -6.61 -19.65
CA LEU A 262 -15.25 -7.74 -19.52
C LEU A 262 -15.21 -8.24 -18.07
N ARG A 263 -14.99 -9.54 -17.89
CA ARG A 263 -14.82 -10.17 -16.59
C ARG A 263 -13.35 -10.41 -16.31
N TRP A 264 -12.85 -9.79 -15.26
CA TRP A 264 -11.47 -9.99 -14.83
C TRP A 264 -11.31 -11.33 -14.12
N SER A 265 -10.21 -12.02 -14.37
CA SER A 265 -9.86 -13.26 -13.66
C SER A 265 -8.38 -13.29 -13.33
N HIS A 266 -8.09 -13.56 -12.06
CA HIS A 266 -6.72 -13.72 -11.60
C HIS A 266 -6.03 -14.90 -12.31
N ARG A 267 -4.91 -14.62 -12.98
CA ARG A 267 -4.01 -15.65 -13.54
C ARG A 267 -2.58 -15.44 -13.04
N PRO A 268 -2.00 -16.39 -12.28
CA PRO A 268 -0.61 -16.29 -11.85
C PRO A 268 0.35 -16.15 -13.03
N ASN A 269 1.44 -15.39 -12.84
CA ASN A 269 2.51 -15.17 -13.82
C ASN A 269 2.08 -14.47 -15.13
N LYS A 270 0.95 -13.75 -15.14
CA LYS A 270 0.49 -12.94 -16.29
C LYS A 270 0.54 -11.44 -15.96
N PRO A 271 1.70 -10.79 -16.12
CA PRO A 271 1.86 -9.38 -15.75
C PRO A 271 1.13 -8.41 -16.69
N GLU A 272 0.83 -8.86 -17.91
CA GLU A 272 0.08 -8.11 -18.91
C GLU A 272 -1.34 -8.66 -19.05
N PRO A 273 -2.31 -7.81 -19.38
CA PRO A 273 -3.69 -8.27 -19.58
C PRO A 273 -3.79 -9.13 -20.84
N ILE A 274 -4.36 -10.32 -20.69
CA ILE A 274 -4.63 -11.25 -21.79
C ILE A 274 -6.12 -11.29 -22.07
N TYR A 275 -6.47 -11.17 -23.34
CA TYR A 275 -7.83 -11.22 -23.85
C TYR A 275 -8.00 -12.50 -24.65
N PRO A 276 -8.67 -13.53 -24.10
CA PRO A 276 -8.97 -14.71 -24.88
C PRO A 276 -9.89 -14.33 -26.06
N ASN A 277 -9.68 -14.97 -27.21
CA ASN A 277 -10.52 -14.73 -28.38
C ASN A 277 -11.97 -15.15 -28.08
N ASP A 278 -12.92 -14.36 -28.57
CA ASP A 278 -14.35 -14.61 -28.46
C ASP A 278 -14.87 -14.79 -27.01
N SER A 279 -14.20 -14.17 -26.04
CA SER A 279 -14.65 -14.14 -24.65
C SER A 279 -14.76 -12.72 -24.10
N ASP A 280 -15.75 -12.50 -23.23
CA ASP A 280 -15.85 -11.30 -22.40
C ASP A 280 -14.97 -11.44 -21.15
N GLU A 281 -13.71 -11.84 -21.33
CA GLU A 281 -12.77 -12.05 -20.22
C GLU A 281 -11.48 -11.27 -20.39
N VAL A 282 -10.90 -10.85 -19.26
CA VAL A 282 -9.56 -10.31 -19.16
C VAL A 282 -8.80 -11.02 -18.07
N HIS A 283 -7.63 -11.56 -18.41
CA HIS A 283 -6.81 -12.34 -17.48
C HIS A 283 -5.56 -11.54 -17.13
N MET A 284 -5.35 -11.27 -15.85
CA MET A 284 -4.16 -10.56 -15.39
C MET A 284 -3.82 -11.00 -13.95
N GLU A 285 -2.55 -10.94 -13.61
CA GLU A 285 -2.07 -11.23 -12.27
C GLU A 285 -2.41 -10.07 -11.31
N ARG A 286 -2.73 -10.40 -10.05
CA ARG A 286 -3.25 -9.44 -9.06
C ARG A 286 -2.22 -8.37 -8.72
N THR A 287 -0.97 -8.77 -8.51
CA THR A 287 0.13 -7.84 -8.18
C THR A 287 0.37 -6.89 -9.34
N ALA A 288 0.36 -7.38 -10.56
CA ALA A 288 0.50 -6.56 -11.76
C ALA A 288 -0.66 -5.57 -11.95
N LEU A 289 -1.90 -5.97 -11.66
CA LEU A 289 -3.06 -5.07 -11.70
C LEU A 289 -2.91 -3.93 -10.68
N LEU A 290 -2.44 -4.22 -9.47
CA LEU A 290 -2.21 -3.21 -8.44
C LEU A 290 -0.99 -2.34 -8.76
N ASP A 291 0.09 -2.90 -9.32
CA ASP A 291 1.22 -2.11 -9.84
C ASP A 291 0.75 -1.15 -10.94
N PHE A 292 -0.17 -1.58 -11.81
CA PHE A 292 -0.78 -0.73 -12.83
C PHE A 292 -1.64 0.40 -12.24
N LEU A 293 -2.49 0.09 -11.26
CA LEU A 293 -3.27 1.08 -10.49
C LEU A 293 -2.37 2.15 -9.88
N TYR A 294 -1.41 1.74 -9.05
CA TYR A 294 -0.59 2.69 -8.28
C TYR A 294 0.40 3.44 -9.17
N GLY A 295 0.88 2.83 -10.26
CA GLY A 295 1.65 3.53 -11.28
C GLY A 295 0.83 4.65 -11.94
N THR A 296 -0.43 4.39 -12.28
CA THR A 296 -1.34 5.38 -12.89
C THR A 296 -1.65 6.54 -11.94
N LEU A 297 -1.90 6.22 -10.66
CA LEU A 297 -2.13 7.22 -9.63
C LEU A 297 -0.90 8.11 -9.39
N LYS A 298 0.30 7.51 -9.30
CA LYS A 298 1.57 8.25 -9.15
C LYS A 298 1.89 9.16 -10.33
N ARG A 299 1.53 8.77 -11.56
CA ARG A 299 1.63 9.61 -12.76
C ARG A 299 0.55 10.71 -12.81
N GLN A 300 -0.36 10.76 -11.85
CA GLN A 300 -1.47 11.71 -11.77
C GLN A 300 -2.40 11.67 -13.00
N GLU A 301 -2.50 10.50 -13.64
CA GLU A 301 -3.39 10.23 -14.78
C GLU A 301 -4.85 10.04 -14.35
N VAL A 302 -5.07 9.82 -13.05
CA VAL A 302 -6.38 9.72 -12.39
C VAL A 302 -6.42 10.69 -11.22
N TRP A 303 -7.46 11.51 -11.16
CA TRP A 303 -7.71 12.45 -10.08
C TRP A 303 -8.86 11.96 -9.20
N LEU A 304 -8.71 12.16 -7.90
CA LEU A 304 -9.72 11.88 -6.88
C LEU A 304 -10.40 13.20 -6.46
N PRO A 305 -11.69 13.18 -6.10
CA PRO A 305 -12.40 14.40 -5.73
C PRO A 305 -12.03 14.85 -4.31
N ALA A 306 -12.02 16.15 -4.06
CA ALA A 306 -11.77 16.73 -2.73
C ALA A 306 -12.75 16.24 -1.65
N GLY A 307 -13.97 15.85 -2.03
CA GLY A 307 -14.99 15.30 -1.14
C GLY A 307 -14.95 13.77 -0.98
N ILE A 308 -13.86 13.10 -1.38
CA ILE A 308 -13.77 11.64 -1.30
C ILE A 308 -13.80 11.17 0.16
N GLU A 309 -14.56 10.11 0.41
CA GLU A 309 -14.70 9.55 1.75
C GLU A 309 -13.42 8.86 2.22
N ARG A 310 -13.15 8.93 3.52
CA ARG A 310 -11.96 8.31 4.12
C ARG A 310 -11.93 6.79 3.88
N ASP A 311 -13.08 6.13 3.92
CA ASP A 311 -13.24 4.69 3.65
C ASP A 311 -12.66 4.27 2.30
N PHE A 312 -12.91 5.05 1.25
CA PHE A 312 -12.34 4.81 -0.07
C PHE A 312 -10.81 4.89 -0.08
N LEU A 313 -10.25 5.91 0.58
CA LEU A 313 -8.80 6.09 0.69
C LEU A 313 -8.17 4.94 1.51
N GLU A 314 -8.85 4.47 2.54
CA GLU A 314 -8.41 3.35 3.36
C GLU A 314 -8.35 2.04 2.58
N HIS A 315 -9.29 1.81 1.66
CA HIS A 315 -9.24 0.67 0.73
C HIS A 315 -8.06 0.76 -0.24
N LEU A 316 -7.68 1.96 -0.70
CA LEU A 316 -6.47 2.15 -1.52
C LEU A 316 -5.19 1.93 -0.73
N GLU A 317 -5.16 2.34 0.54
CA GLU A 317 -3.99 2.24 1.41
C GLU A 317 -3.82 0.85 2.06
N SER A 318 -4.78 -0.06 1.88
CA SER A 318 -4.82 -1.36 2.55
C SER A 318 -3.80 -2.37 2.00
N ASN A 319 -3.42 -2.24 0.73
CA ASN A 319 -2.55 -3.19 0.05
C ASN A 319 -1.08 -2.82 0.30
N ILE A 320 -0.38 -3.68 1.04
CA ILE A 320 1.04 -3.51 1.34
C ILE A 320 1.88 -4.37 0.41
N ARG A 321 2.87 -3.76 -0.24
CA ARG A 321 3.76 -4.46 -1.15
C ARG A 321 4.88 -5.13 -0.37
N GLU A 322 4.91 -6.45 -0.40
CA GLU A 322 5.87 -7.28 0.33
C GLU A 322 6.69 -8.14 -0.63
N ILE A 323 7.93 -8.45 -0.27
CA ILE A 323 8.75 -9.43 -0.99
C ILE A 323 8.62 -10.78 -0.27
N LYS A 324 7.93 -11.75 -0.89
CA LYS A 324 7.75 -13.10 -0.35
C LYS A 324 8.56 -14.12 -1.15
N LYS A 325 8.99 -15.20 -0.50
CA LYS A 325 9.60 -16.35 -1.19
C LYS A 325 8.50 -17.22 -1.79
N ASP A 326 8.58 -17.50 -3.08
CA ASP A 326 7.73 -18.48 -3.74
C ASP A 326 8.13 -19.91 -3.37
N LYS A 327 7.38 -20.89 -3.90
CA LYS A 327 7.63 -22.33 -3.67
C LYS A 327 9.02 -22.81 -4.12
N ASN A 328 9.68 -22.05 -4.98
CA ASN A 328 11.00 -22.33 -5.53
C ASN A 328 12.10 -21.50 -4.84
N GLY A 329 11.77 -20.75 -3.80
CA GLY A 329 12.69 -19.88 -3.07
C GLY A 329 13.00 -18.54 -3.75
N ARG A 330 12.33 -18.22 -4.87
CA ARG A 330 12.48 -16.95 -5.57
C ARG A 330 11.73 -15.85 -4.82
N LEU A 331 12.37 -14.70 -4.67
CA LEU A 331 11.75 -13.49 -4.12
C LEU A 331 10.80 -12.88 -5.16
N ILE A 332 9.51 -12.83 -4.83
CA ILE A 332 8.47 -12.22 -5.65
C ILE A 332 7.74 -11.11 -4.87
N PRO A 333 7.52 -9.93 -5.48
CA PRO A 333 6.68 -8.91 -4.87
C PRO A 333 5.22 -9.37 -4.89
N ILE A 334 4.50 -9.19 -3.79
CA ILE A 334 3.07 -9.51 -3.64
C ILE A 334 2.42 -8.37 -2.85
N TYR A 335 1.21 -7.97 -3.22
CA TYR A 335 0.39 -7.10 -2.37
C TYR A 335 -0.47 -7.93 -1.41
N THR A 336 -0.30 -7.68 -0.11
CA THR A 336 -1.14 -8.26 0.95
C THR A 336 -2.10 -7.19 1.47
N PRO A 337 -3.43 -7.39 1.39
CA PRO A 337 -4.39 -6.47 2.00
C PRO A 337 -4.36 -6.61 3.53
N GLN A 338 -4.31 -5.49 4.26
CA GLN A 338 -4.44 -5.47 5.73
C GLN A 338 -5.90 -5.30 6.19
N ARG A 339 -6.74 -4.79 5.29
CA ARG A 339 -8.19 -4.56 5.47
C ARG A 339 -8.87 -4.71 4.12
N ALA A 340 -10.17 -4.44 4.05
CA ALA A 340 -10.91 -4.42 2.79
C ALA A 340 -10.23 -3.51 1.75
N ASP A 341 -10.22 -3.96 0.50
CA ASP A 341 -9.51 -3.34 -0.61
C ASP A 341 -10.35 -3.26 -1.88
N HIS A 342 -11.65 -3.47 -1.75
CA HIS A 342 -12.57 -3.59 -2.88
C HIS A 342 -12.60 -2.35 -3.78
N TYR A 343 -12.42 -1.15 -3.20
CA TYR A 343 -12.34 0.08 -4.01
C TYR A 343 -11.00 0.21 -4.76
N ALA A 344 -9.90 -0.36 -4.25
CA ALA A 344 -8.65 -0.40 -5.00
C ALA A 344 -8.82 -1.26 -6.25
N PHE A 345 -9.47 -2.43 -6.14
CA PHE A 345 -9.77 -3.30 -7.28
C PHE A 345 -10.77 -2.66 -8.23
N ALA A 346 -11.90 -2.14 -7.73
CA ALA A 346 -12.88 -1.45 -8.55
C ALA A 346 -12.25 -0.28 -9.33
N LEU A 347 -11.38 0.51 -8.70
CA LEU A 347 -10.66 1.58 -9.39
C LEU A 347 -9.67 1.02 -10.43
N ALA A 348 -8.90 -0.02 -10.09
CA ALA A 348 -7.96 -0.66 -11.03
C ALA A 348 -8.69 -1.20 -12.27
N PHE A 349 -9.87 -1.78 -12.09
CA PHE A 349 -10.74 -2.25 -13.18
C PHE A 349 -11.23 -1.10 -14.06
N ALA A 350 -11.66 0.02 -13.46
CA ALA A 350 -12.08 1.19 -14.22
C ALA A 350 -10.92 1.81 -15.03
N ILE A 351 -9.71 1.86 -14.46
CA ILE A 351 -8.51 2.32 -15.16
C ILE A 351 -8.17 1.38 -16.31
N LEU A 352 -8.18 0.07 -16.05
CA LEU A 352 -7.93 -0.93 -17.08
C LEU A 352 -8.95 -0.79 -18.21
N ALA A 353 -10.24 -0.62 -17.89
CA ALA A 353 -11.33 -0.35 -18.83
C ALA A 353 -11.11 0.94 -19.66
N ALA A 354 -10.53 1.98 -19.06
CA ALA A 354 -10.18 3.23 -19.73
C ALA A 354 -9.01 3.07 -20.71
N GLY A 355 -8.03 2.22 -20.40
CA GLY A 355 -6.89 1.90 -21.28
C GLY A 355 -7.28 1.28 -22.62
N PHE A 356 -8.49 0.69 -22.73
CA PHE A 356 -9.03 0.21 -24.01
C PHE A 356 -9.62 1.31 -24.89
N GLY A 357 -9.96 2.46 -24.31
CA GLY A 357 -10.61 3.57 -25.02
C GLY A 357 -9.62 4.43 -25.82
N SER A 358 -8.32 4.37 -25.48
CA SER A 358 -7.25 4.97 -26.26
C SER A 358 -6.80 3.99 -27.34
N THR A 359 -7.37 4.09 -28.54
CA THR A 359 -6.71 3.61 -29.77
C THR A 359 -5.48 4.48 -30.06
N SER A 360 -4.47 4.41 -29.19
CA SER A 360 -3.09 4.85 -29.41
C SER A 360 -2.25 4.42 -28.22
N GLY A 361 -1.40 3.40 -28.43
CA GLY A 361 -0.36 3.02 -27.47
C GLY A 361 -0.59 1.65 -26.85
N GLN A 362 -0.08 0.61 -27.51
CA GLN A 362 0.42 -0.52 -26.75
C GLN A 362 1.42 0.01 -25.71
N PRO A 363 1.43 -0.52 -24.47
CA PRO A 363 2.40 -0.10 -23.47
C PRO A 363 3.81 -0.32 -24.01
N VAL A 364 4.62 0.75 -24.01
CA VAL A 364 6.04 0.68 -24.35
C VAL A 364 6.73 -0.19 -23.30
N VAL A 365 7.35 -1.26 -23.77
CA VAL A 365 8.22 -2.14 -22.99
C VAL A 365 9.34 -1.30 -22.38
N VAL A 366 9.30 -1.08 -21.06
CA VAL A 366 10.48 -0.59 -20.33
C VAL A 366 11.30 -1.82 -19.95
N SER A 367 12.28 -2.16 -20.78
CA SER A 367 13.26 -3.18 -20.42
C SER A 367 14.04 -2.71 -19.20
N ARG A 368 14.09 -3.55 -18.16
CA ARG A 368 15.06 -3.42 -17.07
C ARG A 368 16.46 -3.62 -17.65
N ASP A 369 17.13 -2.54 -18.02
CA ASP A 369 18.59 -2.46 -18.08
C ASP A 369 18.99 -0.97 -18.18
N GLY A 370 19.04 -0.33 -17.01
CA GLY A 370 19.70 0.96 -16.85
C GLY A 370 21.18 0.73 -16.58
N ALA A 371 22.00 0.70 -17.64
CA ALA A 371 23.43 0.89 -17.56
C ALA A 371 23.84 2.04 -18.50
N MET A 372 24.72 2.89 -17.99
CA MET A 372 25.14 4.22 -18.46
C MET A 372 25.41 4.35 -19.98
N PRO A 373 25.23 5.56 -20.56
CA PRO A 373 25.46 5.79 -21.98
C PRO A 373 26.97 5.91 -22.27
N VAL A 374 27.47 5.06 -23.17
CA VAL A 374 28.71 5.34 -23.91
C VAL A 374 28.28 5.94 -25.24
N ALA A 375 28.64 7.19 -25.45
CA ALA A 375 28.40 7.92 -26.68
C ALA A 375 29.13 7.24 -27.86
N VAL A 376 28.39 6.88 -28.91
CA VAL A 376 28.95 6.71 -30.25
C VAL A 376 28.02 7.41 -31.23
N GLN A 377 28.58 8.43 -31.88
CA GLN A 377 27.93 9.28 -32.87
C GLN A 377 27.49 8.46 -34.09
N HIS A 378 26.29 8.75 -34.60
CA HIS A 378 25.95 8.44 -35.98
C HIS A 378 26.66 9.43 -36.92
N VAL A 379 27.40 8.90 -37.89
CA VAL A 379 27.56 9.52 -39.20
C VAL A 379 27.33 8.41 -40.21
N GLY A 380 26.32 8.55 -41.06
CA GLY A 380 26.13 7.66 -42.20
C GLY A 380 27.07 8.03 -43.32
N GLU A 381 27.40 7.08 -44.19
CA GLU A 381 27.65 7.37 -45.60
C GLU A 381 27.67 6.08 -46.45
N MET A 382 27.06 6.20 -47.62
CA MET A 382 27.30 5.37 -48.79
C MET A 382 28.60 5.84 -49.48
N ASP A 383 29.19 4.90 -50.23
CA ASP A 383 30.09 5.03 -51.38
C ASP A 383 31.63 5.13 -51.23
N THR A 384 32.25 4.02 -51.66
CA THR A 384 33.47 3.91 -52.51
C THR A 384 34.88 4.20 -51.95
N PRO A 385 35.95 3.61 -52.56
CA PRO A 385 37.19 3.33 -51.85
C PRO A 385 38.33 4.35 -52.07
N VAL A 386 39.11 4.51 -51.00
CA VAL A 386 40.58 4.67 -50.89
C VAL A 386 41.29 5.56 -51.92
N GLN A 387 41.89 6.66 -51.45
CA GLN A 387 43.26 7.07 -51.81
C GLN A 387 43.92 7.94 -50.72
N VAL A 388 45.25 7.97 -50.80
CA VAL A 388 46.27 8.26 -49.78
C VAL A 388 46.54 9.76 -49.56
N SER A 389 46.83 10.20 -48.33
CA SER A 389 48.00 11.04 -47.93
C SER A 389 47.86 11.71 -46.55
N SER A 390 48.90 11.60 -45.72
CA SER A 390 49.17 12.41 -44.51
C SER A 390 49.91 13.72 -44.90
N PRO A 391 50.40 14.60 -43.98
CA PRO A 391 50.07 14.90 -42.57
C PRO A 391 49.90 16.44 -42.31
N LEU A 392 49.61 16.90 -41.08
CA LEU A 392 50.31 18.01 -40.37
C LEU A 392 49.55 18.57 -39.13
N TRP A 393 50.20 18.40 -37.97
CA TRP A 393 50.43 19.27 -36.79
C TRP A 393 49.60 20.52 -36.40
N THR A 394 49.52 20.66 -35.06
CA THR A 394 49.41 21.85 -34.15
C THR A 394 48.06 21.98 -33.41
N SER A 395 47.93 21.71 -32.10
CA SER A 395 48.49 22.31 -30.86
C SER A 395 47.95 23.72 -30.52
N THR A 396 47.18 23.82 -29.43
CA THR A 396 47.06 24.89 -28.39
C THR A 396 45.67 24.73 -27.75
N GLY A 397 45.48 24.48 -26.44
CA GLY A 397 45.85 25.26 -25.26
C GLY A 397 44.54 25.73 -24.59
N GLY A 398 44.05 25.11 -23.52
CA GLY A 398 44.26 25.58 -22.14
C GLY A 398 42.91 25.77 -21.38
N PRO A 399 42.89 25.85 -20.03
CA PRO A 399 41.83 25.26 -19.19
C PRO A 399 41.07 26.25 -18.27
N GLY A 400 39.98 25.79 -17.63
CA GLY A 400 39.36 26.45 -16.46
C GLY A 400 38.13 25.70 -15.94
N ARG A 401 38.23 24.93 -14.85
CA ARG A 401 38.00 25.27 -13.41
C ARG A 401 36.53 25.33 -12.96
N TRP A 402 36.21 24.44 -12.02
CA TRP A 402 35.05 24.39 -11.12
C TRP A 402 35.03 25.58 -10.12
N PRO A 403 33.88 25.88 -9.44
CA PRO A 403 33.64 25.27 -8.13
C PRO A 403 32.15 25.01 -7.74
N ARG A 404 32.05 24.32 -6.60
CA ARG A 404 30.90 23.85 -5.81
C ARG A 404 29.97 24.94 -5.26
N ARG A 405 28.74 24.56 -4.92
CA ARG A 405 28.22 24.56 -3.54
C ARG A 405 27.23 23.41 -3.34
#